data_AF-E4PLF5-F1
#
_entry.id   AF-E4PLF5-F1
#
_cell.length_a   1.000
_cell.length_b   1.000
_cell.length_c   1.000
_cell.angle_alpha   90.00
_cell.angle_beta   90.00
_cell.angle_gamma   90.00
#
_symmetry.space_group_name_H-M   'P 1'
#
loop_
_entity.id
_entity.type
_entity.pdbx_description
1 polymer ?
#
loop_
_entity_poly.entity_id
_entity_poly.type
_entity_poly.pdbx_seq_one_letter_code
_entity_poly.pdbx_strand_id
1 'polypeptide(L)' 'MDMVSEGRLYKLNWVLAKPKAGGEFICDKNIFNLFGRLYLFRPDLYEHRVSKIERGNRWLLSFALTSGLHNSSRTVS' A
#
# COMPACT_ATOMS: atom_id res chain seq x y z
N MET A 1 28.47 -7.72 4.04
CA MET A 1 27.48 -7.52 2.96
C MET A 1 26.18 -8.07 3.53
N ASP A 2 25.55 -7.31 4.42
CA ASP A 2 24.55 -7.88 5.31
C ASP A 2 23.18 -7.63 4.67
N MET A 3 22.90 -8.42 3.63
CA MET A 3 21.84 -8.20 2.64
C MET A 3 20.43 -8.65 3.08
N VAL A 4 20.11 -8.68 4.38
CA VAL A 4 18.78 -9.14 4.83
C VAL A 4 18.29 -8.38 6.06
N SER A 5 18.17 -7.05 5.99
CA SER A 5 17.35 -6.32 6.99
C SER A 5 16.89 -4.93 6.59
N GLU A 6 16.63 -4.68 5.31
CA GLU A 6 15.80 -3.54 4.91
C GLU A 6 14.35 -4.02 4.82
N GLY A 7 13.57 -3.71 5.87
CA GLY A 7 12.21 -4.20 6.04
C GLY A 7 11.36 -3.94 4.80
N ARG A 8 10.77 -4.99 4.24
CA ARG A 8 9.92 -4.88 3.06
C ARG A 8 8.59 -4.28 3.49
N LEU A 9 8.23 -3.11 2.98
CA LEU A 9 6.95 -2.45 3.25
C LEU A 9 5.96 -2.75 2.12
N TYR A 10 4.92 -3.52 2.41
CA TYR A 10 3.82 -3.77 1.49
C TYR A 10 2.57 -3.01 1.94
N LYS A 11 1.80 -2.48 0.99
CA LYS A 11 0.46 -1.93 1.25
C LYS A 11 -0.61 -2.73 0.52
N LEU A 12 -1.65 -3.12 1.26
CA LEU A 12 -2.87 -3.71 0.74
C LEU A 12 -4.01 -2.72 0.89
N ASN A 13 -4.56 -2.23 -0.22
CA ASN A 13 -5.73 -1.36 -0.25
C ASN A 13 -6.94 -2.14 -0.76
N TRP A 14 -8.03 -2.13 0.03
CA TRP A 14 -9.33 -2.66 -0.36
C TRP A 14 -10.33 -1.53 -0.51
N VAL A 15 -10.70 -1.20 -1.75
CA VAL A 15 -11.74 -0.23 -2.09
C VAL A 15 -13.12 -0.81 -1.78
N LEU A 16 -13.72 -0.30 -0.70
CA LEU A 16 -15.07 -0.62 -0.26
C LEU A 16 -16.12 0.10 -1.13
N ALA A 17 -15.89 1.37 -1.42
CA ALA A 17 -16.77 2.18 -2.26
C ALA A 17 -15.96 2.87 -3.38
N LYS A 18 -16.38 2.68 -4.63
CA LYS A 18 -15.80 3.36 -5.79
C LYS A 18 -16.43 4.75 -5.96
N PRO A 19 -15.64 5.77 -6.29
CA PRO A 19 -16.18 7.06 -6.70
C PRO A 19 -16.97 6.91 -8.01
N LYS A 20 -17.86 7.87 -8.30
CA LYS A 20 -18.65 7.88 -9.53
C LYS A 20 -17.83 8.36 -10.73
N ALA A 21 -16.82 9.20 -10.51
CA ALA A 21 -15.87 9.66 -11.52
C ALA A 21 -14.53 10.05 -10.88
N GLY A 22 -13.42 9.76 -11.59
CA GLY A 22 -12.06 9.98 -11.09
C GLY A 22 -11.66 9.00 -9.96
N GLY A 23 -10.64 9.35 -9.17
CA GLY A 23 -10.18 8.53 -8.05
C GLY A 23 -9.52 7.21 -8.44
N GLU A 24 -8.95 7.16 -9.63
CA GLU A 24 -8.24 5.99 -10.16
C GLU A 24 -6.89 5.83 -9.48
N PHE A 25 -6.59 4.61 -9.03
CA PHE A 25 -5.30 4.29 -8.46
C PHE A 25 -4.30 3.97 -9.57
N ILE A 26 -3.26 4.78 -9.65
CA ILE A 26 -2.20 4.68 -10.63
C ILE A 26 -0.94 4.29 -9.87
N CYS A 27 -0.31 3.20 -10.28
CA CYS A 27 0.96 2.77 -9.73
C CYS A 27 1.75 2.09 -10.83
N ASP A 28 3.04 2.44 -10.95
CA ASP A 28 3.90 1.97 -12.02
C ASP A 28 4.07 0.45 -11.99
N LYS A 29 4.10 -0.13 -10.79
CA LYS A 29 4.22 -1.57 -10.61
C LYS A 29 3.40 -2.06 -9.43
N ASN A 30 2.21 -2.54 -9.76
CA ASN A 30 1.36 -3.27 -8.82
C ASN A 30 1.78 -4.74 -8.74
N ILE A 31 1.84 -5.28 -7.52
CA ILE A 31 2.05 -6.72 -7.30
C ILE A 31 0.75 -7.46 -7.65
N PHE A 32 -0.38 -6.90 -7.23
CA PHE A 32 -1.69 -7.50 -7.48
C PHE A 32 -2.76 -6.42 -7.58
N ASN A 33 -3.63 -6.52 -8.60
CA ASN A 33 -4.82 -5.72 -8.73
C ASN A 33 -6.01 -6.63 -9.08
N LEU A 34 -7.01 -6.67 -8.21
CA LEU A 34 -8.22 -7.46 -8.41
C LEU A 34 -9.40 -6.56 -8.73
N PHE A 35 -9.84 -6.56 -10.00
CA PHE A 35 -11.01 -5.82 -10.51
C PHE A 35 -11.08 -4.33 -10.10
N GLY A 36 -9.92 -3.71 -9.85
CA GLY A 36 -9.82 -2.34 -9.35
C GLY A 36 -10.41 -2.14 -7.95
N ARG A 37 -10.52 -3.21 -7.16
CA ARG A 37 -11.00 -3.20 -5.77
C ARG A 37 -9.90 -3.52 -4.77
N LEU A 38 -9.06 -4.52 -5.05
CA LEU A 38 -7.96 -4.90 -4.17
C LEU A 38 -6.63 -4.55 -4.84
N TYR A 39 -5.76 -3.82 -4.15
CA TYR A 39 -4.44 -3.41 -4.66
C TYR A 39 -3.36 -3.79 -3.65
N LEU A 40 -2.41 -4.64 -4.06
CA LEU A 40 -1.20 -4.93 -3.29
C LEU A 40 0.00 -4.34 -4.03
N PHE A 41 0.78 -3.51 -3.36
CA PHE A 41 1.92 -2.84 -3.96
C PHE A 41 3.01 -2.52 -2.93
N ARG A 42 4.21 -2.20 -3.43
CA ARG A 42 5.37 -1.77 -2.64
C ARG A 42 5.49 -0.25 -2.73
N PRO A 43 4.88 0.51 -1.81
CA PRO A 43 4.90 1.99 -1.84
C PRO A 43 6.30 2.57 -1.67
N ASP A 44 7.24 1.79 -1.17
CA ASP A 44 8.64 2.12 -0.94
C ASP A 44 9.51 1.98 -2.21
N LEU A 45 9.09 1.14 -3.16
CA LEU A 45 9.83 0.87 -4.39
C LEU A 45 9.25 1.57 -5.62
N TYR A 46 7.94 1.83 -5.64
CA TYR A 46 7.24 2.34 -6.81
C TYR A 46 6.35 3.51 -6.46
N GLU A 47 6.40 4.54 -7.32
CA GLU A 47 5.50 5.68 -7.19
C GLU A 47 4.05 5.22 -7.37
N HIS A 48 3.19 5.79 -6.54
CA HIS A 48 1.76 5.56 -6.63
C HIS A 48 1.02 6.86 -6.34
N ARG A 49 -0.05 7.08 -7.08
CA ARG A 49 -0.92 8.25 -6.91
C ARG A 49 -2.36 7.86 -7.17
N VAL A 50 -3.26 8.72 -6.70
CA VAL A 50 -4.69 8.60 -6.97
C VAL A 50 -5.09 9.82 -7.78
N SER A 51 -5.78 9.62 -8.90
CA SER A 51 -6.33 10.76 -9.64
C SER A 51 -7.36 11.49 -8.78
N LYS A 52 -7.60 12.76 -9.09
CA LYS A 52 -8.60 13.54 -8.38
C LYS A 52 -9.97 12.86 -8.46
N ILE A 53 -10.70 12.87 -7.36
CA ILE A 53 -12.11 12.42 -7.35
C ILE A 53 -12.94 13.60 -7.85
N GLU A 54 -13.55 13.44 -9.01
CA GLU A 54 -14.39 14.48 -9.63
C GLU A 54 -15.85 14.39 -9.14
N ARG A 55 -16.32 13.17 -8.80
CA ARG A 55 -17.69 12.98 -8.30
C ARG A 55 -17.83 11.75 -7.39
N GLY A 56 -18.54 11.93 -6.28
CA GLY A 56 -18.77 10.88 -5.28
C GLY A 56 -17.60 10.74 -4.29
N ASN A 57 -17.57 9.62 -3.57
CA ASN A 57 -16.55 9.36 -2.54
C ASN A 57 -15.86 8.02 -2.80
N ARG A 58 -14.57 7.94 -2.48
CA ARG A 58 -13.81 6.70 -2.48
C ARG A 58 -13.52 6.27 -1.05
N TRP A 59 -14.01 5.09 -0.66
CA TRP A 59 -13.71 4.50 0.63
C TRP A 59 -12.84 3.30 0.44
N LEU A 60 -11.78 3.20 1.22
CA LEU A 60 -10.90 2.05 1.22
C LEU A 60 -10.40 1.73 2.63
N LEU A 61 -10.05 0.47 2.83
CA LEU A 61 -9.27 0.01 3.97
C LEU A 61 -7.85 -0.22 3.51
N SER A 62 -6.89 0.30 4.26
CA SER A 62 -5.46 0.15 3.97
C SER A 62 -4.79 -0.63 5.08
N PHE A 63 -4.00 -1.64 4.72
CA PHE A 63 -3.10 -2.35 5.61
C PHE A 63 -1.68 -2.14 5.16
N ALA A 64 -0.80 -1.74 6.09
CA ALA A 64 0.63 -1.67 5.87
C ALA A 64 1.30 -2.84 6.58
N LEU A 65 2.02 -3.66 5.82
CA LEU A 65 2.74 -4.83 6.30
C LEU A 65 4.24 -4.55 6.18
N THR A 66 4.93 -4.51 7.30
CA THR A 66 6.38 -4.35 7.35
C THR A 66 7.01 -5.67 7.78
N SER A 67 7.81 -6.30 6.94
CA SER A 67 8.64 -7.43 7.37
C SER A 67 9.97 -6.90 7.90
N GLY A 68 9.92 -6.12 8.97
CA GLY A 68 11.08 -5.78 9.79
C GLY A 68 11.01 -6.62 11.06
N LEU A 69 12.11 -7.25 11.45
CA LEU A 69 12.23 -7.84 12.77
C LEU A 69 12.06 -6.68 13.77
N HIS A 70 10.91 -6.60 14.44
CA HIS A 70 10.80 -5.78 15.64
C HIS A 70 11.63 -6.49 16.70
N ASN A 71 12.95 -6.26 16.70
CA ASN A 71 13.78 -6.59 17.83
C ASN A 71 13.33 -5.70 18.98
N SER A 72 12.35 -6.18 19.74
CA SER A 72 12.16 -5.77 21.12
C SER A 72 13.31 -6.38 21.93
N SER A 73 14.50 -5.84 21.72
CA SER A 73 15.62 -5.93 22.65
C SER A 73 15.85 -4.52 23.18
N ARG A 74 14.91 -4.06 24.01
CA ARG A 74 15.21 -3.11 25.07
C ARG A 74 14.94 -3.79 26.39
N THR A 75 15.81 -4.75 26.70
CA THR A 75 16.09 -5.15 28.07
C THR A 75 17.58 -4.85 28.31
N VAL A 76 17.81 -4.01 29.32
CA VAL A 76 19.06 -3.74 30.07
C VAL A 76 20.12 -2.85 29.40
N SER A 77 20.30 -1.64 29.93
CA SER A 77 21.18 -1.42 31.09
C SER A 77 20.73 -0.26 31.96
#